data_AF-A0A9N9K2X1-F1
#
_entry.id   AF-A0A9N9K2X1-F1
#
_cell.length_a   1.000
_cell.length_b   1.000
_cell.length_c   1.000
_cell.angle_alpha   90.00
_cell.angle_beta   90.00
_cell.angle_gamma   90.00
#
_symmetry.space_group_name_H-M   'P 1'
#
loop_
_entity.id
_entity.type
_entity.pdbx_description
1 polymer ?
#
loop_
_entity_poly.entity_id
_entity_poly.type
_entity_poly.pdbx_seq_one_letter_code
_entity_poly.pdbx_strand_id
1 'polypeptide(L)'
;VFDYLRSKGTADLARSLCSAQESNGTFSPQTLTTLHPLIPSPKSAVESLKLFVSRPKLRNDVDSIWHTAFTIYYLKNVLMDHENEWRNSCDRASAWISERIDDAELEKELYSACDQYLIQQGVDLINKEGGITEETQEEVDVIVLQVSDETRKAVHKSLRDDVTDEVARTICNSQEKDGSFTLHKQISDHLKIHSIDNAVESLKRYVGSLHLRGCDSPLWCTALTVTYLKTVLPDCEKEWKPACERAASWISQK
;
A
#
# COMPACT_ATOMS: atom_id res chain seq x y z
N VAL A 1 -7.83 -8.20 2.83
CA VAL A 1 -8.76 -7.93 3.97
C VAL A 1 -10.16 -7.58 3.48
N PHE A 2 -10.36 -6.51 2.70
CA PHE A 2 -11.70 -6.09 2.27
C PHE A 2 -12.50 -7.14 1.51
N ASP A 3 -11.90 -7.88 0.57
CA ASP A 3 -12.62 -8.94 -0.16
C ASP A 3 -13.10 -10.06 0.75
N TYR A 4 -12.28 -10.43 1.74
CA TYR A 4 -12.68 -11.38 2.77
C TYR A 4 -13.85 -10.82 3.59
N LEU A 5 -13.78 -9.56 4.05
CA LEU A 5 -14.87 -8.96 4.83
C LEU A 5 -16.16 -8.82 4.02
N ARG A 6 -16.06 -8.44 2.74
CA ARG A 6 -17.19 -8.36 1.80
C ARG A 6 -17.85 -9.71 1.61
N SER A 7 -17.07 -10.80 1.54
CA SER A 7 -17.61 -12.16 1.43
C SER A 7 -18.47 -12.60 2.61
N LYS A 8 -18.33 -11.93 3.76
CA LYS A 8 -19.15 -12.15 4.97
C LYS A 8 -20.34 -11.19 5.06
N GLY A 9 -20.38 -10.17 4.22
CA GLY A 9 -21.44 -9.16 4.18
C GLY A 9 -22.76 -9.72 3.66
N THR A 10 -23.88 -9.22 4.19
CA THR A 10 -25.22 -9.57 3.72
C THR A 10 -26.14 -8.35 3.76
N ALA A 11 -27.21 -8.37 2.96
CA ALA A 11 -28.26 -7.36 3.01
C ALA A 11 -28.93 -7.31 4.40
N ASP A 12 -29.09 -8.46 5.06
CA ASP A 12 -29.64 -8.55 6.42
C ASP A 12 -28.76 -7.85 7.45
N LEU A 13 -27.43 -8.00 7.32
CA LEU A 13 -26.47 -7.28 8.15
C LEU A 13 -26.57 -5.76 7.91
N ALA A 14 -26.66 -5.32 6.66
CA ALA A 14 -26.84 -3.91 6.32
C ALA A 14 -28.11 -3.32 6.95
N ARG A 15 -29.25 -4.01 6.81
CA ARG A 15 -30.54 -3.62 7.42
C ARG A 15 -30.46 -3.60 8.94
N SER A 16 -29.82 -4.60 9.55
CA SER A 16 -29.62 -4.68 10.99
C SER A 16 -28.84 -3.47 11.51
N LEU A 17 -27.71 -3.14 10.89
CA LEU A 17 -26.91 -1.96 11.21
C LEU A 17 -27.73 -0.66 11.08
N CYS A 18 -28.50 -0.51 9.99
CA CYS A 18 -29.30 0.69 9.76
C CYS A 18 -30.49 0.82 10.71
N SER A 19 -31.07 -0.30 11.17
CA SER A 19 -32.18 -0.30 12.13
C SER A 19 -31.79 0.25 13.51
N ALA A 20 -30.50 0.24 13.84
CA ALA A 20 -29.94 0.79 15.08
C ALA A 20 -29.63 2.30 14.99
N GLN A 21 -29.89 2.95 13.84
CA GLN A 21 -29.65 4.38 13.66
C GLN A 21 -30.62 5.21 14.51
N GLU A 22 -30.08 6.20 15.22
CA GLU A 22 -30.84 7.12 16.06
C GLU A 22 -31.62 8.17 15.23
N SER A 23 -32.57 8.83 15.88
CA SER A 23 -33.45 9.82 15.22
C SER A 23 -32.69 11.04 14.67
N ASN A 24 -31.60 11.43 15.34
CA ASN A 24 -30.67 12.49 14.91
C ASN A 24 -29.74 12.07 13.75
N GLY A 25 -29.79 10.80 13.31
CA GLY A 25 -28.94 10.27 12.24
C GLY A 25 -27.64 9.60 12.70
N THR A 26 -27.29 9.62 13.99
CA THR A 26 -26.10 8.94 14.50
C THR A 26 -26.28 7.45 14.67
N PHE A 27 -25.18 6.70 14.74
CA PHE A 27 -25.19 5.30 15.12
C PHE A 27 -24.75 5.12 16.57
N SER A 28 -25.52 4.34 17.32
CA SER A 28 -25.23 4.03 18.71
C SER A 28 -24.14 2.96 18.84
N PRO A 29 -23.50 2.80 20.01
CA PRO A 29 -22.53 1.74 20.27
C PRO A 29 -23.08 0.34 20.00
N GLN A 30 -24.40 0.13 20.18
CA GLN A 30 -25.07 -1.14 19.92
C GLN A 30 -24.92 -1.57 18.45
N THR A 31 -24.83 -0.62 17.52
CA THR A 31 -24.56 -0.91 16.11
C THR A 31 -23.25 -1.67 15.91
N LEU A 32 -22.21 -1.36 16.69
CA LEU A 32 -20.93 -2.05 16.55
C LEU A 32 -20.94 -3.44 17.19
N THR A 33 -21.87 -3.72 18.10
CA THR A 33 -22.00 -5.07 18.70
C THR A 33 -22.44 -6.12 17.70
N THR A 34 -23.16 -5.74 16.64
CA THR A 34 -23.58 -6.66 15.57
C THR A 34 -22.42 -7.09 14.68
N LEU A 35 -21.26 -6.43 14.80
CA LEU A 35 -20.05 -6.76 14.06
C LEU A 35 -19.14 -7.73 14.83
N HIS A 36 -19.57 -8.32 15.94
CA HIS A 36 -18.80 -9.37 16.60
C HIS A 36 -18.68 -10.62 15.69
N PRO A 37 -17.49 -11.26 15.57
CA PRO A 37 -16.26 -11.05 16.34
C PRO A 37 -15.28 -10.01 15.75
N LEU A 38 -15.57 -9.42 14.59
CA LEU A 38 -14.72 -8.39 13.97
C LEU A 38 -14.48 -7.21 14.92
N ILE A 39 -15.53 -6.75 15.59
CA ILE A 39 -15.45 -5.72 16.63
C ILE A 39 -15.70 -6.36 17.99
N PRO A 40 -14.67 -6.51 18.85
CA PRO A 40 -14.82 -7.16 20.16
C PRO A 40 -15.73 -6.40 21.12
N SER A 41 -15.59 -5.07 21.16
CA SER A 41 -16.48 -4.20 21.93
C SER A 41 -16.51 -2.78 21.35
N PRO A 42 -17.64 -2.05 21.46
CA PRO A 42 -17.72 -0.67 20.98
C PRO A 42 -16.76 0.26 21.72
N LYS A 43 -16.61 0.08 23.04
CA LYS A 43 -15.72 0.92 23.86
C LYS A 43 -14.26 0.79 23.43
N SER A 44 -13.75 -0.45 23.32
CA SER A 44 -12.37 -0.69 22.89
C SER A 44 -12.14 -0.23 21.44
N ALA A 45 -13.17 -0.29 20.59
CA ALA A 45 -13.09 0.21 19.23
C ALA A 45 -12.84 1.72 19.20
N VAL A 46 -13.60 2.50 19.98
CA VAL A 46 -13.40 3.96 20.07
C VAL A 46 -12.03 4.30 20.65
N GLU A 47 -11.60 3.61 21.72
CA GLU A 47 -10.27 3.80 22.30
C GLU A 47 -9.16 3.54 21.26
N SER A 48 -9.31 2.52 20.42
CA SER A 48 -8.36 2.17 19.36
C SER A 48 -8.37 3.16 18.21
N LEU A 49 -9.55 3.57 17.74
CA LEU A 49 -9.73 4.57 16.68
C LEU A 49 -9.03 5.89 17.03
N LYS A 50 -9.14 6.33 18.29
CA LYS A 50 -8.50 7.54 18.82
C LYS A 50 -6.97 7.50 18.76
N LEU A 51 -6.35 6.32 18.72
CA LEU A 51 -4.89 6.17 18.59
C LEU A 51 -4.38 6.52 17.19
N PHE A 52 -5.20 6.36 16.15
CA PHE A 52 -4.85 6.62 14.75
C PHE A 52 -4.98 8.10 14.34
N VAL A 53 -5.41 8.96 15.26
CA VAL A 53 -5.62 10.40 15.01
C VAL A 53 -4.60 11.20 15.80
N SER A 54 -3.93 12.15 15.15
CA SER A 54 -2.89 12.99 15.75
C SER A 54 -3.47 14.25 16.40
N ARG A 55 -4.60 14.75 15.88
CA ARG A 55 -5.16 16.03 16.31
C ARG A 55 -5.99 15.91 17.61
N PRO A 56 -5.67 16.67 18.68
CA PRO A 56 -6.38 16.58 19.96
C PRO A 56 -7.87 16.94 19.87
N LYS A 57 -8.24 17.89 19.00
CA LYS A 57 -9.65 18.31 18.80
C LYS A 57 -10.53 17.11 18.45
N LEU A 58 -10.10 16.31 17.45
CA LEU A 58 -10.83 15.13 17.01
C LEU A 58 -10.72 13.98 18.03
N ARG A 59 -9.50 13.74 18.55
CA ARG A 59 -9.23 12.67 19.54
C ARG A 59 -10.11 12.79 20.80
N ASN A 60 -10.38 14.01 21.24
CA ASN A 60 -11.15 14.30 22.45
C ASN A 60 -12.65 14.54 22.18
N ASP A 61 -13.11 14.36 20.94
CA ASP A 61 -14.53 14.54 20.62
C ASP A 61 -15.38 13.37 21.12
N VAL A 62 -16.70 13.56 21.10
CA VAL A 62 -17.68 12.61 21.65
C VAL A 62 -17.66 11.28 20.92
N ASP A 63 -17.85 10.19 21.67
CA ASP A 63 -17.75 8.83 21.13
C ASP A 63 -18.74 8.55 19.99
N SER A 64 -19.90 9.23 19.96
CA SER A 64 -20.88 9.11 18.87
C SER A 64 -20.31 9.45 17.49
N ILE A 65 -19.31 10.33 17.39
CA ILE A 65 -18.62 10.62 16.12
C ILE A 65 -17.90 9.37 15.62
N TRP A 66 -17.17 8.69 16.51
CA TRP A 66 -16.39 7.51 16.18
C TRP A 66 -17.27 6.32 15.81
N HIS A 67 -18.35 6.07 16.56
CA HIS A 67 -19.33 5.04 16.23
C HIS A 67 -19.96 5.30 14.86
N THR A 68 -20.42 6.53 14.63
CA THR A 68 -21.11 6.93 13.40
C THR A 68 -20.17 6.86 12.20
N ALA A 69 -18.98 7.43 12.28
CA ALA A 69 -18.00 7.41 11.20
C ALA A 69 -17.55 5.99 10.85
N PHE A 70 -17.29 5.15 11.86
CA PHE A 70 -16.88 3.77 11.62
C PHE A 70 -18.01 2.95 10.97
N THR A 71 -19.26 3.11 11.42
CA THR A 71 -20.41 2.45 10.79
C THR A 71 -20.59 2.89 9.34
N ILE A 72 -20.51 4.20 9.04
CA ILE A 72 -20.53 4.70 7.65
C ILE A 72 -19.42 4.04 6.83
N TYR A 73 -18.20 4.02 7.36
CA TYR A 73 -17.04 3.46 6.68
C TYR A 73 -17.22 1.98 6.35
N TYR A 74 -17.70 1.21 7.32
CA TYR A 74 -18.00 -0.21 7.15
C TYR A 74 -19.07 -0.45 6.10
N LEU A 75 -20.20 0.26 6.17
CA LEU A 75 -21.31 0.14 5.21
C LEU A 75 -20.82 0.43 3.78
N LYS A 76 -20.08 1.53 3.58
CA LYS A 76 -19.61 1.98 2.26
C LYS A 76 -18.53 1.08 1.66
N ASN A 77 -17.66 0.46 2.46
CA ASN A 77 -16.50 -0.30 1.95
C ASN A 77 -16.66 -1.82 2.01
N VAL A 78 -17.40 -2.32 3.02
CA VAL A 78 -17.60 -3.76 3.25
C VAL A 78 -18.97 -4.22 2.72
N LEU A 79 -20.01 -3.40 2.83
CA LEU A 79 -21.35 -3.74 2.35
C LEU A 79 -21.72 -2.98 1.07
N MET A 80 -20.74 -2.65 0.24
CA MET A 80 -20.93 -1.84 -0.98
C MET A 80 -21.98 -2.45 -1.94
N ASP A 81 -22.07 -3.77 -2.01
CA ASP A 81 -23.03 -4.50 -2.86
C ASP A 81 -24.48 -4.42 -2.35
N HIS A 82 -24.70 -3.86 -1.16
CA HIS A 82 -26.00 -3.73 -0.52
C HIS A 82 -26.42 -2.27 -0.31
N GLU A 83 -25.95 -1.37 -1.19
CA GLU A 83 -26.15 0.07 -1.08
C GLU A 83 -27.60 0.50 -0.88
N ASN A 84 -28.55 -0.16 -1.54
CA ASN A 84 -29.98 0.15 -1.41
C ASN A 84 -30.50 0.01 0.03
N GLU A 85 -29.86 -0.81 0.86
CA GLU A 85 -30.25 -1.04 2.25
C GLU A 85 -29.75 0.05 3.19
N TRP A 86 -28.63 0.71 2.87
CA TRP A 86 -27.94 1.61 3.79
C TRP A 86 -27.76 3.04 3.32
N ARG A 87 -27.98 3.35 2.03
CA ARG A 87 -27.71 4.68 1.44
C ARG A 87 -28.35 5.81 2.24
N ASN A 88 -29.67 5.74 2.47
CA ASN A 88 -30.40 6.78 3.20
C ASN A 88 -29.88 6.98 4.63
N SER A 89 -29.49 5.90 5.31
CA SER A 89 -28.91 5.99 6.65
C SER A 89 -27.53 6.61 6.63
N CYS A 90 -26.67 6.21 5.69
CA CYS A 90 -25.35 6.81 5.49
C CYS A 90 -25.42 8.28 5.11
N ASP A 91 -26.39 8.70 4.30
CA ASP A 91 -26.54 10.11 3.90
C ASP A 91 -26.88 10.99 5.10
N ARG A 92 -27.83 10.57 5.94
CA ARG A 92 -28.18 11.25 7.19
C ARG A 92 -26.99 11.32 8.15
N ALA A 93 -26.29 10.20 8.32
CA ALA A 93 -25.15 10.10 9.21
C ALA A 93 -23.95 10.94 8.72
N SER A 94 -23.71 10.96 7.40
CA SER A 94 -22.64 11.77 6.79
C SER A 94 -22.95 13.26 6.95
N ALA A 95 -24.20 13.68 6.71
CA ALA A 95 -24.62 15.07 6.94
C ALA A 95 -24.40 15.51 8.40
N TRP A 96 -24.76 14.64 9.36
CA TRP A 96 -24.52 14.89 10.78
C TRP A 96 -23.02 15.02 11.12
N ILE A 97 -22.16 14.15 10.56
CA ILE A 97 -20.70 14.23 10.75
C ILE A 97 -20.14 15.53 10.20
N SER A 98 -20.49 15.90 8.96
CA SER A 98 -19.97 17.11 8.33
C SER A 98 -20.42 18.38 9.06
N GLU A 99 -21.67 18.43 9.55
CA GLU A 99 -22.14 19.54 10.40
C GLU A 99 -21.40 19.59 11.75
N ARG A 100 -21.07 18.44 12.32
CA ARG A 100 -20.42 18.37 13.64
C ARG A 100 -18.93 18.70 13.61
N ILE A 101 -18.22 18.24 12.59
CA ILE A 101 -16.77 18.41 12.45
C ILE A 101 -16.44 19.78 11.85
N ASP A 102 -17.22 20.22 10.85
CA ASP A 102 -17.08 21.49 10.11
C ASP A 102 -15.61 21.80 9.70
N ASP A 103 -14.91 20.74 9.28
CA ASP A 103 -13.49 20.79 8.88
C ASP A 103 -13.18 19.56 8.02
N ALA A 104 -13.00 19.78 6.72
CA ALA A 104 -12.79 18.71 5.74
C ALA A 104 -11.51 17.90 6.00
N GLU A 105 -10.45 18.51 6.55
CA GLU A 105 -9.20 17.81 6.85
C GLU A 105 -9.35 16.94 8.10
N LEU A 106 -10.12 17.39 9.11
CA LEU A 106 -10.48 16.54 10.26
C LEU A 106 -11.38 15.39 9.85
N GLU A 107 -12.36 15.61 8.98
CA GLU A 107 -13.23 14.55 8.48
C GLU A 107 -12.44 13.49 7.69
N LYS A 108 -11.46 13.93 6.88
CA LYS A 108 -10.54 13.02 6.18
C LYS A 108 -9.67 12.21 7.16
N GLU A 109 -9.12 12.84 8.18
CA GLU A 109 -8.35 12.16 9.23
C GLU A 109 -9.21 11.13 10.00
N LEU A 110 -10.46 11.47 10.30
CA LEU A 110 -11.44 10.58 10.94
C LEU A 110 -11.68 9.30 10.12
N TYR A 111 -11.95 9.43 8.82
CA TYR A 111 -12.15 8.25 7.97
C TYR A 111 -10.84 7.47 7.71
N SER A 112 -9.69 8.14 7.70
CA SER A 112 -8.39 7.45 7.65
C SER A 112 -8.15 6.58 8.89
N ALA A 113 -8.56 7.05 10.08
CA ALA A 113 -8.51 6.23 11.29
C ALA A 113 -9.48 5.03 11.22
N CYS A 114 -10.66 5.22 10.65
CA CYS A 114 -11.62 4.12 10.44
C CYS A 114 -11.06 3.04 9.51
N ASP A 115 -10.37 3.43 8.43
CA ASP A 115 -9.69 2.49 7.52
C ASP A 115 -8.62 1.66 8.23
N GLN A 116 -7.68 2.33 8.90
CA GLN A 116 -6.58 1.68 9.63
C GLN A 116 -7.11 0.70 10.68
N TYR A 117 -8.12 1.13 11.46
CA TYR A 117 -8.74 0.28 12.47
C TYR A 117 -9.46 -0.93 11.84
N LEU A 118 -10.21 -0.75 10.75
CA LEU A 118 -10.89 -1.85 10.07
C LEU A 118 -9.91 -2.87 9.49
N ILE A 119 -8.79 -2.39 8.91
CA ILE A 119 -7.72 -3.25 8.41
C ILE A 119 -7.13 -4.06 9.57
N GLN A 120 -6.79 -3.43 10.69
CA GLN A 120 -6.26 -4.12 11.87
C GLN A 120 -7.22 -5.21 12.37
N GLN A 121 -8.50 -4.88 12.55
CA GLN A 121 -9.49 -5.85 13.01
C GLN A 121 -9.74 -6.97 12.00
N GLY A 122 -9.74 -6.64 10.71
CA GLY A 122 -9.88 -7.62 9.64
C GLY A 122 -8.71 -8.60 9.62
N VAL A 123 -7.46 -8.12 9.75
CA VAL A 123 -6.28 -8.98 9.85
C VAL A 123 -6.38 -9.90 11.08
N ASP A 124 -6.70 -9.34 12.26
CA ASP A 124 -6.83 -10.13 13.49
C ASP A 124 -7.91 -11.21 13.37
N LEU A 125 -9.03 -10.91 12.71
CA LEU A 125 -10.11 -11.86 12.50
C LEU A 125 -9.68 -12.99 11.54
N ILE A 126 -9.09 -12.65 10.40
CA ILE A 126 -8.67 -13.65 9.41
C ILE A 126 -7.57 -14.55 10.01
N ASN A 127 -6.66 -13.99 10.81
CA ASN A 127 -5.64 -14.76 11.55
C ASN A 127 -6.29 -15.75 12.54
N LYS A 128 -7.30 -15.32 13.31
CA LYS A 128 -8.02 -16.18 14.25
C LYS A 128 -8.82 -17.29 13.56
N GLU A 129 -9.37 -17.02 12.39
CA GLU A 129 -10.09 -18.03 11.58
C GLU A 129 -9.16 -18.97 10.80
N GLY A 130 -7.83 -18.81 10.92
CA GLY A 130 -6.84 -19.59 10.16
C GLY A 130 -6.86 -19.30 8.66
N GLY A 131 -7.46 -18.17 8.25
CA GLY A 131 -7.63 -17.77 6.85
C GLY A 131 -6.44 -17.04 6.25
N ILE A 132 -5.53 -16.52 7.10
CA ILE A 132 -4.18 -16.14 6.69
C ILE A 132 -3.31 -17.31 7.13
N THR A 133 -2.88 -18.17 6.21
CA THR A 133 -1.54 -18.73 6.37
C THR A 133 -0.65 -17.53 6.48
N GLU A 134 -0.11 -17.28 7.67
CA GLU A 134 0.94 -16.31 7.89
C GLU A 134 1.92 -16.37 6.69
N GLU A 135 1.80 -15.46 5.72
CA GLU A 135 2.94 -14.60 5.53
C GLU A 135 2.98 -13.86 6.86
N THR A 136 3.77 -14.42 7.78
CA THR A 136 4.23 -13.70 8.94
C THR A 136 4.53 -12.29 8.44
N GLN A 137 4.25 -11.27 9.24
CA GLN A 137 5.18 -10.14 9.16
C GLN A 137 6.55 -10.76 9.45
N GLU A 138 7.21 -11.28 8.40
CA GLU A 138 8.65 -11.34 8.37
C GLU A 138 8.99 -9.90 8.70
N GLU A 139 9.58 -9.68 9.87
CA GLU A 139 10.54 -8.62 10.00
C GLU A 139 11.47 -8.81 8.81
N VAL A 140 11.15 -8.08 7.76
CA VAL A 140 11.90 -8.12 6.54
C VAL A 140 13.22 -7.46 6.93
N ASP A 141 14.22 -8.30 7.20
CA ASP A 141 15.59 -7.84 7.39
C ASP A 141 16.04 -7.20 6.08
N VAL A 142 15.82 -5.88 5.99
CA VAL A 142 16.30 -5.06 4.88
C VAL A 142 17.80 -4.94 5.06
N ILE A 143 18.55 -5.43 4.08
CA ILE A 143 20.00 -5.23 4.08
C ILE A 143 20.28 -3.75 3.84
N VAL A 144 20.72 -3.05 4.88
CA VAL A 144 21.22 -1.67 4.75
C VAL A 144 22.73 -1.71 4.60
N LEU A 145 23.21 -1.48 3.38
CA LEU A 145 24.64 -1.45 3.09
C LEU A 145 25.25 -0.12 3.59
N GLN A 146 25.91 -0.16 4.74
CA GLN A 146 26.65 0.96 5.31
C GLN A 146 28.04 1.03 4.66
N VAL A 147 28.19 1.87 3.63
CA VAL A 147 29.47 2.14 2.95
C VAL A 147 29.72 3.64 2.90
N SER A 148 30.98 4.03 3.06
CA SER A 148 31.40 5.43 2.94
C SER A 148 31.21 5.96 1.52
N ASP A 149 31.07 7.28 1.40
CA ASP A 149 30.95 7.93 0.09
C ASP A 149 32.20 7.74 -0.77
N GLU A 150 33.38 7.65 -0.15
CA GLU A 150 34.63 7.36 -0.85
C GLU A 150 34.60 5.96 -1.48
N THR A 151 34.12 4.96 -0.73
CA THR A 151 33.97 3.59 -1.22
C THR A 151 32.96 3.54 -2.36
N ARG A 152 31.80 4.19 -2.20
CA ARG A 152 30.77 4.28 -3.23
C ARG A 152 31.30 4.92 -4.53
N LYS A 153 32.01 6.04 -4.40
CA LYS A 153 32.66 6.72 -5.55
C LYS A 153 33.72 5.85 -6.21
N ALA A 154 34.53 5.13 -5.45
CA ALA A 154 35.55 4.23 -5.98
C ALA A 154 34.93 3.07 -6.78
N VAL A 155 33.86 2.45 -6.26
CA VAL A 155 33.11 1.40 -6.99
C VAL A 155 32.51 1.95 -8.28
N HIS A 156 31.81 3.09 -8.23
CA HIS A 156 31.24 3.70 -9.44
C HIS A 156 32.31 4.08 -10.46
N LYS A 157 33.48 4.54 -10.01
CA LYS A 157 34.61 4.83 -10.91
C LYS A 157 35.10 3.55 -11.59
N SER A 158 35.36 2.48 -10.82
CA SER A 158 35.83 1.21 -11.37
C SER A 158 34.87 0.62 -12.40
N LEU A 159 33.55 0.71 -12.16
CA LEU A 159 32.55 0.24 -13.12
C LEU A 159 32.55 1.07 -14.41
N ARG A 160 32.81 2.38 -14.32
CA ARG A 160 32.83 3.27 -15.49
C ARG A 160 34.04 3.05 -16.39
N ASP A 161 35.18 2.67 -15.81
CA ASP A 161 36.43 2.49 -16.55
C ASP A 161 36.38 1.29 -17.53
N ASP A 162 35.43 0.35 -17.31
CA ASP A 162 35.31 -0.92 -18.07
C ASP A 162 34.23 -0.91 -19.16
N VAL A 163 33.59 0.24 -19.44
CA VAL A 163 32.47 0.34 -20.41
C VAL A 163 32.70 1.39 -21.51
N THR A 164 32.01 1.22 -22.64
CA THR A 164 32.07 2.12 -23.78
C THR A 164 30.69 2.62 -24.19
N ASP A 165 30.62 3.72 -24.95
CA ASP A 165 29.36 4.29 -25.45
C ASP A 165 28.54 3.29 -26.28
N GLU A 166 29.20 2.33 -26.95
CA GLU A 166 28.54 1.27 -27.70
C GLU A 166 27.71 0.34 -26.80
N VAL A 167 28.15 0.13 -25.57
CA VAL A 167 27.41 -0.65 -24.57
C VAL A 167 26.09 0.04 -24.24
N ALA A 168 26.07 1.37 -24.10
CA ALA A 168 24.84 2.12 -23.84
C ALA A 168 23.81 1.91 -24.95
N ARG A 169 24.23 2.06 -26.21
CA ARG A 169 23.36 1.88 -27.38
C ARG A 169 22.82 0.46 -27.48
N THR A 170 23.69 -0.53 -27.30
CA THR A 170 23.31 -1.95 -27.35
C THR A 170 22.27 -2.28 -26.28
N ILE A 171 22.49 -1.84 -25.04
CA ILE A 171 21.52 -2.04 -23.95
C ILE A 171 20.19 -1.34 -24.28
N CYS A 172 20.22 -0.08 -24.71
CA CYS A 172 18.98 0.68 -24.99
C CYS A 172 18.16 0.08 -26.14
N ASN A 173 18.82 -0.46 -27.16
CA ASN A 173 18.16 -1.12 -28.28
C ASN A 173 17.55 -2.48 -27.92
N SER A 174 17.91 -3.05 -26.75
CA SER A 174 17.30 -4.27 -26.23
C SER A 174 16.00 -4.03 -25.44
N GLN A 175 15.56 -2.78 -25.33
CA GLN A 175 14.31 -2.44 -24.64
C GLN A 175 13.10 -3.04 -25.36
N GLU A 176 12.18 -3.61 -24.59
CA GLU A 176 10.93 -4.13 -25.10
C GLU A 176 9.99 -3.00 -25.55
N LYS A 177 9.00 -3.35 -26.38
CA LYS A 177 8.04 -2.38 -26.93
C LYS A 177 7.20 -1.67 -25.88
N ASP A 178 6.98 -2.31 -24.73
CA ASP A 178 6.23 -1.74 -23.60
C ASP A 178 7.08 -0.80 -22.73
N GLY A 179 8.40 -0.74 -22.97
CA GLY A 179 9.35 0.06 -22.19
C GLY A 179 10.09 -0.73 -21.11
N SER A 180 9.79 -2.01 -20.91
CA SER A 180 10.51 -2.87 -19.96
C SER A 180 11.86 -3.34 -20.50
N PHE A 181 12.69 -3.89 -19.62
CA PHE A 181 13.93 -4.58 -19.97
C PHE A 181 13.98 -5.98 -19.36
N THR A 182 14.50 -6.92 -20.13
CA THR A 182 15.12 -8.13 -19.58
C THR A 182 16.59 -7.84 -19.24
N LEU A 183 17.21 -8.64 -18.36
CA LEU A 183 18.61 -8.41 -17.99
C LEU A 183 19.53 -8.67 -19.19
N HIS A 184 20.10 -7.59 -19.73
CA HIS A 184 20.98 -7.67 -20.90
C HIS A 184 22.32 -8.35 -20.57
N LYS A 185 22.84 -9.17 -21.49
CA LYS A 185 24.08 -9.95 -21.29
C LYS A 185 25.29 -9.09 -20.94
N GLN A 186 25.42 -7.89 -21.52
CA GLN A 186 26.53 -6.98 -21.18
C GLN A 186 26.49 -6.54 -19.71
N ILE A 187 25.29 -6.36 -19.14
CA ILE A 187 25.14 -6.03 -17.72
C ILE A 187 25.47 -7.25 -16.87
N SER A 188 24.96 -8.43 -17.24
CA SER A 188 25.23 -9.66 -16.48
C SER A 188 26.70 -10.03 -16.48
N ASP A 189 27.38 -9.93 -17.62
CA ASP A 189 28.80 -10.26 -17.73
C ASP A 189 29.66 -9.25 -16.94
N HIS A 190 29.35 -7.95 -17.05
CA HIS A 190 30.10 -6.90 -16.34
C HIS A 190 29.93 -6.99 -14.82
N LEU A 191 28.70 -7.22 -14.34
CA LEU A 191 28.41 -7.37 -12.91
C LEU A 191 28.63 -8.80 -12.39
N LYS A 192 29.05 -9.73 -13.24
CA LYS A 192 29.26 -11.16 -12.93
C LYS A 192 28.01 -11.83 -12.36
N ILE A 193 26.85 -11.51 -12.91
CA ILE A 193 25.56 -12.13 -12.59
C ILE A 193 25.42 -13.42 -13.40
N HIS A 194 25.50 -14.57 -12.73
CA HIS A 194 25.38 -15.88 -13.37
C HIS A 194 23.94 -16.42 -13.43
N SER A 195 23.05 -15.91 -12.57
CA SER A 195 21.64 -16.30 -12.54
C SER A 195 20.78 -15.06 -12.28
N ILE A 196 19.86 -14.80 -13.20
CA ILE A 196 18.91 -13.69 -13.11
C ILE A 196 17.97 -13.87 -11.92
N ASP A 197 17.50 -15.10 -11.68
CA ASP A 197 16.60 -15.42 -10.58
C ASP A 197 17.30 -15.17 -9.24
N ASN A 198 18.55 -15.65 -9.09
CA ASN A 198 19.32 -15.41 -7.86
C ASN A 198 19.63 -13.93 -7.65
N ALA A 199 19.86 -13.17 -8.73
CA ALA A 199 20.10 -11.74 -8.65
C ALA A 199 18.84 -10.98 -8.23
N VAL A 200 17.67 -11.31 -8.80
CA VAL A 200 16.38 -10.72 -8.43
C VAL A 200 16.05 -11.04 -6.97
N GLU A 201 16.19 -12.30 -6.54
CA GLU A 201 15.98 -12.67 -5.14
C GLU A 201 16.94 -11.95 -4.20
N SER A 202 18.20 -11.73 -4.62
CA SER A 202 19.15 -10.93 -3.85
C SER A 202 18.76 -9.45 -3.78
N LEU A 203 18.28 -8.86 -4.88
CA LEU A 203 17.84 -7.45 -4.93
C LEU A 203 16.64 -7.20 -4.02
N LYS A 204 15.68 -8.13 -3.97
CA LYS A 204 14.50 -8.06 -3.09
C LYS A 204 14.87 -7.89 -1.60
N ARG A 205 16.04 -8.41 -1.18
CA ARG A 205 16.53 -8.27 0.21
C ARG A 205 16.89 -6.83 0.60
N TYR A 206 17.09 -5.94 -0.37
CA TYR A 206 17.42 -4.53 -0.14
C TYR A 206 16.20 -3.60 -0.10
N VAL A 207 14.97 -4.15 -0.24
CA VAL A 207 13.72 -3.39 -0.12
C VAL A 207 12.88 -3.91 1.03
N GLY A 208 12.27 -2.99 1.80
CA GLY A 208 11.33 -3.32 2.88
C GLY A 208 9.87 -3.43 2.43
N SER A 209 9.55 -2.95 1.23
CA SER A 209 8.20 -3.05 0.67
C SER A 209 7.90 -4.48 0.23
N LEU A 210 6.96 -5.13 0.91
CA LEU A 210 6.45 -6.45 0.53
C LEU A 210 5.83 -6.45 -0.89
N HIS A 211 5.17 -5.35 -1.27
CA HIS A 211 4.63 -5.18 -2.61
C HIS A 211 5.73 -5.27 -3.67
N LEU A 212 6.85 -4.54 -3.48
CA LEU A 212 7.99 -4.59 -4.41
C LEU A 212 8.65 -5.98 -4.45
N ARG A 213 8.72 -6.68 -3.31
CA ARG A 213 9.22 -8.06 -3.26
C ARG A 213 8.35 -9.04 -4.04
N GLY A 214 7.04 -8.80 -4.08
CA GLY A 214 6.08 -9.57 -4.87
C GLY A 214 6.07 -9.26 -6.36
N CYS A 215 6.74 -8.17 -6.80
CA CYS A 215 6.85 -7.86 -8.22
C CYS A 215 7.67 -8.90 -8.98
N ASP A 216 7.31 -9.05 -10.26
CA ASP A 216 7.95 -10.00 -11.17
C ASP A 216 9.38 -9.57 -11.56
N SER A 217 10.15 -10.53 -12.08
CA SER A 217 11.54 -10.30 -12.49
C SER A 217 11.72 -9.16 -13.51
N PRO A 218 10.82 -8.93 -14.49
CA PRO A 218 10.90 -7.79 -15.41
C PRO A 218 10.97 -6.43 -14.71
N LEU A 219 10.23 -6.22 -13.62
CA LEU A 219 10.29 -4.97 -12.87
C LEU A 219 11.69 -4.74 -12.28
N TRP A 220 12.25 -5.78 -11.65
CA TRP A 220 13.58 -5.75 -11.06
C TRP A 220 14.69 -5.59 -12.10
N CYS A 221 14.57 -6.27 -13.25
CA CYS A 221 15.53 -6.15 -14.36
C CYS A 221 15.50 -4.75 -14.98
N THR A 222 14.31 -4.17 -15.14
CA THR A 222 14.12 -2.81 -15.64
C THR A 222 14.75 -1.79 -14.69
N ALA A 223 14.46 -1.90 -13.38
CA ALA A 223 15.04 -1.02 -12.38
C ALA A 223 16.57 -1.13 -12.30
N LEU A 224 17.12 -2.35 -12.34
CA LEU A 224 18.57 -2.58 -12.35
C LEU A 224 19.21 -1.99 -13.61
N THR A 225 18.60 -2.18 -14.78
CA THR A 225 19.11 -1.66 -16.06
C THR A 225 19.15 -0.13 -16.06
N VAL A 226 18.07 0.52 -15.62
CA VAL A 226 18.02 1.99 -15.49
C VAL A 226 19.09 2.49 -14.51
N THR A 227 19.27 1.81 -13.38
CA THR A 227 20.27 2.16 -12.38
C THR A 227 21.69 2.01 -12.92
N TYR A 228 21.94 0.91 -13.64
CA TYR A 228 23.21 0.65 -14.30
C TYR A 228 23.55 1.74 -15.34
N LEU A 229 22.63 2.07 -16.25
CA LEU A 229 22.83 3.10 -17.26
C LEU A 229 23.18 4.46 -16.63
N LYS A 230 22.45 4.87 -15.59
CA LYS A 230 22.69 6.14 -14.88
C LYS A 230 24.01 6.16 -14.11
N THR A 231 24.44 5.03 -13.56
CA THR A 231 25.61 4.95 -12.67
C THR A 231 26.91 4.69 -13.44
N VAL A 232 26.83 3.79 -14.41
CA VAL A 232 27.98 3.24 -15.15
C VAL A 232 28.19 3.94 -16.49
N LEU A 233 27.16 4.57 -17.05
CA LEU A 233 27.25 5.28 -18.33
C LEU A 233 26.75 6.73 -18.22
N PRO A 234 27.16 7.52 -17.20
CA PRO A 234 26.61 8.86 -16.98
C PRO A 234 26.91 9.81 -18.15
N ASP A 235 28.05 9.64 -18.83
CA ASP A 235 28.46 10.49 -19.96
C ASP A 235 27.69 10.17 -21.26
N CYS A 236 26.97 9.04 -21.29
CA CYS A 236 26.12 8.61 -22.41
C CYS A 236 24.65 9.01 -22.25
N GLU A 237 24.33 10.04 -21.45
CA GLU A 237 22.93 10.41 -21.12
C GLU A 237 22.05 10.54 -22.36
N LYS A 238 22.56 11.15 -23.44
CA LYS A 238 21.80 11.34 -24.68
C LYS A 238 21.32 10.02 -25.31
N GLU A 239 22.06 8.94 -25.13
CA GLU A 239 21.73 7.62 -25.65
C GLU A 239 20.67 6.93 -24.80
N TRP A 240 20.86 6.90 -23.47
CA TRP A 240 20.00 6.11 -22.59
C TRP A 240 18.77 6.84 -22.05
N LYS A 241 18.77 8.18 -22.04
CA LYS A 241 17.69 8.96 -21.43
C LYS A 241 16.30 8.63 -22.00
N PRO A 242 16.09 8.57 -23.32
CA PRO A 242 14.77 8.23 -23.87
C PRO A 242 14.30 6.83 -23.45
N ALA A 243 15.23 5.88 -23.36
CA ALA A 243 14.92 4.51 -22.94
C ALA A 243 14.56 4.46 -21.45
N CYS A 244 15.32 5.16 -20.60
CA CYS A 244 15.04 5.27 -19.17
C CYS A 244 13.72 5.99 -18.87
N GLU A 245 13.31 6.97 -19.68
CA GLU A 245 12.01 7.66 -19.53
C GLU A 245 10.83 6.74 -19.86
N ARG A 246 10.95 5.93 -20.92
CA ARG A 246 9.95 4.88 -21.23
C ARG A 246 9.88 3.83 -20.12
N ALA A 247 11.03 3.37 -19.62
CA ALA A 247 11.10 2.43 -18.51
C ALA A 247 10.47 3.01 -17.24
N ALA A 248 10.73 4.28 -16.91
CA ALA A 248 10.10 4.94 -15.76
C ALA A 248 8.58 5.05 -15.93
N SER A 249 8.10 5.37 -17.13
CA SER A 249 6.67 5.41 -17.43
C SER A 249 6.03 4.03 -17.27
N TRP A 250 6.68 2.97 -17.77
CA TRP A 250 6.22 1.59 -17.58
C TRP A 250 6.21 1.17 -16.11
N ILE A 251 7.26 1.48 -15.33
CA ILE A 251 7.32 1.20 -13.88
C ILE A 251 6.17 1.92 -13.15
N SER A 252 5.85 3.17 -13.50
CA SER A 252 4.78 3.93 -12.83
C SER A 252 3.36 3.39 -13.05
N GLN A 253 3.20 2.46 -14.00
CA GLN A 253 1.93 1.79 -14.29
C GLN A 253 1.80 0.42 -13.59
N LYS A 254 2.83 0.00 -12.84
CA LYS A 254 2.87 -1.25 -12.07
C LYS A 254 2.53 -0.97 -10.61
#